data_AF-A2EPJ9-F1
#
_entry.id   AF-A2EPJ9-F1
#
_cell.length_a   1.000
_cell.length_b   1.000
_cell.length_c   1.000
_cell.angle_alpha   90.00
_cell.angle_beta   90.00
_cell.angle_gamma   90.00
#
_symmetry.space_group_name_H-M   'P 1'
#
loop_
_entity.id
_entity.type
_entity.pdbx_description
1 polymer ?
#
loop_
_entity_poly.entity_id
_entity_poly.type
_entity_poly.pdbx_seq_one_letter_code
_entity_poly.pdbx_strand_id
1 'polypeptide(L)'
;MAVSLELIDAFVKPIIDDATWDDPALRDKSVFMDLMCERNNEDLCGYPRCSNKIPHQKKIVTEPIFCSKACFKKFQQVFSKNKAEKRNPIGKIVEKFTDQRPPKKLTCFHSDRVEGAQVRTGDFSEILNEIEMWVGDIPGSPLQELNYKQKVVKDIVQAGLKQINITLKDVPEINFYFVNLDVRNLDKLSKAPEIFQKAFSFAMWELISGTDMTNEINHIRFDMAIYDELVQILGEMEPEDGNIYQFM
;
A
#
# COMPACT_ATOMS: atom_id res chain seq x y z
N MET A 1 -16.99 24.02 28.21
CA MET A 1 -17.85 25.23 28.37
C MET A 1 -19.28 24.77 28.24
N ALA A 2 -20.21 25.19 29.11
CA ALA A 2 -21.61 24.82 28.96
C ALA A 2 -22.18 25.52 27.71
N VAL A 3 -22.77 24.76 26.79
CA VAL A 3 -23.44 25.29 25.60
C VAL A 3 -24.75 25.95 26.07
N SER A 4 -25.02 27.20 25.64
CA SER A 4 -26.28 27.86 26.01
C SER A 4 -27.44 27.24 25.24
N LEU A 5 -28.62 27.16 25.87
CA LEU A 5 -29.85 26.68 25.22
C LEU A 5 -30.20 27.52 23.98
N GLU A 6 -29.93 28.82 24.04
CA GLU A 6 -30.12 29.75 22.92
C GLU A 6 -29.26 29.39 21.70
N LEU A 7 -28.04 28.90 21.91
CA LEU A 7 -27.16 28.48 20.82
C LEU A 7 -27.66 27.18 20.19
N ILE A 8 -28.19 26.24 20.99
CA ILE A 8 -28.79 24.99 20.48
C ILE A 8 -29.99 25.32 19.59
N ASP A 9 -30.93 26.14 20.09
CA ASP A 9 -32.12 26.55 19.35
C ASP A 9 -31.78 27.30 18.05
N ALA A 10 -30.77 28.16 18.07
CA ALA A 10 -30.28 28.84 16.89
C ALA A 10 -29.62 27.87 15.90
N PHE A 11 -28.89 26.88 16.41
CA PHE A 11 -28.15 25.90 15.62
C PHE A 11 -29.03 24.79 15.06
N VAL A 12 -30.27 24.58 15.52
CA VAL A 12 -31.22 23.63 14.91
C VAL A 12 -32.15 24.26 13.87
N LYS A 13 -31.95 25.54 13.51
CA LYS A 13 -32.68 26.15 12.39
C LYS A 13 -32.32 25.51 11.05
N PRO A 14 -33.23 25.44 10.05
CA PRO A 14 -32.95 24.83 8.75
C PRO A 14 -31.68 25.37 8.08
N ILE A 15 -31.43 26.67 8.20
CA ILE A 15 -30.15 27.30 7.83
C ILE A 15 -29.78 28.22 8.99
N ILE A 16 -28.59 28.02 9.55
CA ILE A 16 -28.06 28.93 10.56
C ILE A 16 -27.63 30.25 9.90
N ASP A 17 -27.80 31.35 10.61
CA ASP A 17 -27.31 32.66 10.16
C ASP A 17 -25.79 32.79 10.42
N ASP A 18 -25.18 33.81 9.81
CA ASP A 18 -23.75 34.07 9.95
C ASP A 18 -23.37 34.43 11.39
N ALA A 19 -24.27 35.09 12.14
CA ALA A 19 -24.06 35.44 13.55
C ALA A 19 -23.90 34.20 14.44
N THR A 20 -24.77 33.19 14.25
CA THR A 20 -24.69 31.90 14.94
C THR A 20 -23.46 31.11 14.48
N TRP A 21 -23.10 31.17 13.19
CA TRP A 21 -21.94 30.45 12.64
C TRP A 21 -20.59 30.95 13.17
N ASP A 22 -20.48 32.25 13.44
CA ASP A 22 -19.27 32.86 13.94
C ASP A 22 -19.12 32.80 15.46
N ASP A 23 -20.06 32.14 16.17
CA ASP A 23 -20.00 31.95 17.62
C ASP A 23 -18.70 31.24 18.04
N PRO A 24 -17.94 31.78 19.02
CA PRO A 24 -16.69 31.19 19.49
C PRO A 24 -16.81 29.76 20.04
N ALA A 25 -17.96 29.37 20.59
CA ALA A 25 -18.19 28.03 21.11
C ALA A 25 -18.12 26.96 20.01
N LEU A 26 -18.45 27.32 18.77
CA LEU A 26 -18.35 26.44 17.59
C LEU A 26 -16.92 26.17 17.13
N ARG A 27 -15.92 26.84 17.73
CA ARG A 27 -14.49 26.54 17.50
C ARG A 27 -14.07 25.25 18.20
N ASP A 28 -14.77 24.83 19.26
CA ASP A 28 -14.56 23.54 19.90
C ASP A 28 -15.21 22.44 19.05
N LYS A 29 -14.38 21.50 18.58
CA LYS A 29 -14.81 20.41 17.72
C LYS A 29 -15.83 19.49 18.42
N SER A 30 -15.71 19.28 19.73
CA SER A 30 -16.63 18.41 20.48
C SER A 30 -18.03 19.03 20.53
N VAL A 31 -18.11 20.29 20.97
CA VAL A 31 -19.34 21.09 21.00
C VAL A 31 -20.00 21.18 19.63
N PHE A 32 -19.20 21.41 18.58
CA PHE A 32 -19.72 21.49 17.22
C PHE A 32 -20.30 20.16 16.73
N MET A 33 -19.70 19.03 17.10
CA MET A 33 -20.19 17.70 16.74
C MET A 33 -21.51 17.38 17.46
N ASP A 34 -21.59 17.68 18.75
CA ASP A 34 -22.81 17.47 19.55
C ASP A 34 -23.99 18.26 18.98
N LEU A 35 -23.76 19.52 18.63
CA LEU A 35 -24.77 20.38 18.00
C LEU A 35 -25.24 19.87 16.62
N MET A 36 -24.37 19.20 15.86
CA MET A 36 -24.77 18.57 14.60
C MET A 36 -25.62 17.33 14.82
N CYS A 37 -25.33 16.54 15.87
CA CYS A 37 -26.18 15.42 16.26
C CYS A 37 -27.57 15.90 16.69
N GLU A 38 -27.65 17.00 17.44
CA GLU A 38 -28.94 17.62 17.79
C GLU A 38 -29.71 18.09 16.55
N ARG A 39 -29.04 18.68 15.56
CA ARG A 39 -29.67 18.96 14.25
C ARG A 39 -30.23 17.71 13.58
N ASN A 40 -29.54 16.57 13.69
CA ASN A 40 -30.01 15.32 13.12
C ASN A 40 -31.22 14.75 13.86
N ASN A 41 -31.32 14.97 15.18
CA ASN A 41 -32.50 14.61 15.95
C ASN A 41 -33.75 15.42 15.53
N GLU A 42 -33.55 16.63 14.99
CA GLU A 42 -34.58 17.49 14.39
C GLU A 42 -34.81 17.24 12.88
N ASP A 43 -34.41 16.07 12.38
CA ASP A 43 -34.54 15.65 10.97
C ASP A 43 -33.82 16.56 9.97
N LEU A 44 -32.80 17.29 10.40
CA LEU A 44 -32.01 18.16 9.52
C LEU A 44 -30.65 17.54 9.20
N CYS A 45 -30.09 17.96 8.06
CA CYS A 45 -28.71 17.67 7.74
C CYS A 45 -27.77 18.26 8.81
N GLY A 46 -26.76 17.48 9.18
CA GLY A 46 -25.74 17.89 10.15
C GLY A 46 -24.92 19.09 9.65
N TYR A 47 -24.86 19.34 8.33
CA TYR A 47 -24.21 20.55 7.82
C TYR A 47 -25.08 21.80 8.11
N PRO A 48 -24.62 22.77 8.92
CA PRO A 48 -25.50 23.82 9.45
C PRO A 48 -26.05 24.81 8.41
N ARG A 49 -25.41 24.90 7.25
CA ARG A 49 -25.87 25.71 6.10
C ARG A 49 -26.64 24.90 5.06
N CYS A 50 -27.22 23.76 5.45
CA CYS A 50 -28.05 22.92 4.60
C CYS A 50 -29.44 22.77 5.21
N SER A 51 -30.47 23.16 4.44
CA SER A 51 -31.88 23.03 4.81
C SER A 51 -32.50 21.67 4.50
N ASN A 52 -31.73 20.74 3.92
CA ASN A 52 -32.25 19.44 3.55
C ASN A 52 -32.59 18.62 4.79
N LYS A 53 -33.74 17.95 4.73
CA LYS A 53 -34.18 17.03 5.77
C LYS A 53 -33.59 15.64 5.57
N ILE A 54 -33.30 14.95 6.67
CA ILE A 54 -32.89 13.55 6.71
C ILE A 54 -34.00 12.79 7.46
N PRO A 55 -34.48 11.64 6.96
CA PRO A 55 -35.52 10.89 7.65
C PRO A 55 -35.13 10.52 9.09
N HIS A 56 -36.02 10.76 10.05
CA HIS A 56 -35.82 10.47 11.46
C HIS A 56 -35.33 9.04 11.68
N GLN A 57 -34.24 8.88 12.41
CA GLN A 57 -33.78 7.57 12.85
C GLN A 57 -34.38 7.28 14.23
N LYS A 58 -35.00 6.10 14.43
CA LYS A 58 -35.62 5.69 15.71
C LYS A 58 -34.65 5.63 16.91
N LYS A 59 -33.36 5.86 16.70
CA LYS A 59 -32.31 5.81 17.72
C LYS A 59 -31.66 7.18 17.82
N ILE A 60 -31.30 7.56 19.04
CA ILE A 60 -30.52 8.78 19.32
C ILE A 60 -29.26 8.76 18.46
N VAL A 61 -29.06 9.82 17.68
CA VAL A 61 -27.93 9.95 16.77
C VAL A 61 -26.70 10.35 17.58
N THR A 62 -25.69 9.47 17.62
CA THR A 62 -24.42 9.72 18.33
C THR A 62 -23.33 10.25 17.41
N GLU A 63 -23.55 10.25 16.09
CA GLU A 63 -22.60 10.73 15.08
C GLU A 63 -23.32 11.53 14.00
N PRO A 64 -22.73 12.63 13.50
CA PRO A 64 -23.41 13.53 12.59
C PRO A 64 -23.66 12.90 11.21
N ILE A 65 -24.90 13.01 10.75
CA ILE A 65 -25.38 12.47 9.48
C ILE A 65 -25.56 13.62 8.48
N PHE A 66 -25.13 13.38 7.24
CA PHE A 66 -25.17 14.37 6.17
C PHE A 66 -26.03 13.87 5.02
N CYS A 67 -26.86 14.76 4.45
CA CYS A 67 -27.73 14.41 3.32
C CYS A 67 -26.95 14.11 2.02
N SER A 68 -25.68 14.51 1.94
CA SER A 68 -24.83 14.26 0.77
C SER A 68 -23.34 14.29 1.11
N LYS A 69 -22.54 13.64 0.26
CA LYS A 69 -21.06 13.69 0.32
C LYS A 69 -20.52 15.13 0.22
N ALA A 70 -21.25 16.03 -0.46
CA ALA A 70 -20.87 17.43 -0.56
C ALA A 70 -21.01 18.18 0.77
N CYS A 71 -22.07 17.90 1.55
CA CYS A 71 -22.26 18.48 2.88
C CYS A 71 -21.19 17.99 3.86
N PHE A 72 -20.87 16.70 3.82
CA PHE A 72 -19.77 16.12 4.61
C PHE A 72 -18.42 16.78 4.29
N LYS A 73 -18.10 16.96 3.00
CA LYS A 73 -16.84 17.61 2.57
C LYS A 73 -16.75 19.07 3.01
N LYS A 74 -17.88 19.80 2.98
CA LYS A 74 -17.94 21.19 3.48
C LYS A 74 -17.70 21.24 4.99
N PHE A 75 -18.26 20.30 5.76
CA PHE A 75 -17.95 20.15 7.18
C PHE A 75 -16.46 19.90 7.43
N GLN A 76 -15.84 18.95 6.71
CA GLN A 76 -14.41 18.67 6.88
C GLN A 76 -13.54 19.93 6.68
N GLN A 77 -13.92 20.81 5.77
CA GLN A 77 -13.18 22.06 5.50
C GLN A 77 -13.23 23.07 6.65
N VAL A 78 -14.25 23.04 7.52
CA VAL A 78 -14.40 23.97 8.66
C VAL A 78 -13.26 23.81 9.66
N PHE A 79 -12.87 22.56 9.92
CA PHE A 79 -11.80 22.22 10.87
C PHE A 79 -10.45 21.91 10.19
N SER A 80 -10.38 21.93 8.86
CA SER A 80 -9.15 21.69 8.10
C SER A 80 -8.22 22.91 8.00
N LYS A 81 -8.33 23.89 8.92
CA LYS A 81 -7.50 25.10 8.89
C LYS A 81 -6.05 24.78 9.28
N ASN A 82 -5.26 24.42 8.27
CA ASN A 82 -3.82 24.68 8.16
C ASN A 82 -3.40 24.51 6.70
N LYS A 83 -3.82 25.44 5.83
CA LYS A 83 -3.09 25.69 4.59
C LYS A 83 -2.26 26.94 4.82
N ALA A 84 -1.02 26.74 5.25
CA ALA A 84 0.02 27.75 5.14
C ALA A 84 0.00 28.32 3.71
N GLU A 85 -0.02 29.65 3.59
CA GLU A 85 0.15 30.33 2.31
C GLU A 85 1.49 29.87 1.71
N LYS A 86 1.42 29.02 0.69
CA LYS A 86 2.61 28.59 -0.04
C LYS A 86 3.16 29.82 -0.79
N ARG A 87 4.26 30.39 -0.31
CA ARG A 87 5.14 31.21 -1.14
C ARG A 87 5.59 30.34 -2.32
N ASN A 88 5.09 30.62 -3.52
CA ASN A 88 5.58 29.96 -4.74
C ASN A 88 6.99 30.50 -5.03
N PRO A 89 8.05 29.66 -5.02
CA PRO A 89 9.39 30.10 -5.37
C PRO A 89 9.60 30.23 -6.90
N ILE A 90 8.62 29.78 -7.70
CA ILE A 90 8.69 29.80 -9.16
C ILE A 90 7.51 30.64 -9.65
N GLY A 91 7.83 31.66 -10.45
CA GLY A 91 6.86 32.61 -11.00
C GLY A 91 5.74 31.96 -11.82
N LYS A 92 4.80 32.79 -12.25
CA LYS A 92 3.56 32.38 -12.91
C LYS A 92 3.87 31.65 -14.24
N ILE A 93 3.83 30.32 -14.25
CA ILE A 93 3.87 29.54 -15.48
C ILE A 93 2.50 29.72 -16.16
N VAL A 94 2.51 30.49 -17.25
CA VAL A 94 1.36 30.65 -18.14
C VAL A 94 1.69 29.92 -19.44
N GLU A 95 1.57 28.60 -19.42
CA GLU A 95 1.42 27.82 -20.65
C GLU A 95 0.16 26.99 -20.53
N LYS A 96 -0.89 27.45 -21.23
CA LYS A 96 -2.10 26.66 -21.43
C LYS A 96 -1.85 25.76 -22.63
N PHE A 97 -1.43 24.52 -22.38
CA PHE A 97 -1.54 23.47 -23.39
C PHE A 97 -3.02 23.16 -23.59
N THR A 98 -3.59 23.66 -24.69
CA THR A 98 -5.03 23.58 -24.98
C THR A 98 -5.53 22.15 -25.22
N ASP A 99 -4.64 21.21 -25.52
CA ASP A 99 -4.98 19.84 -25.91
C ASP A 99 -4.52 18.75 -24.94
N GLN A 100 -3.83 19.12 -23.85
CA GLN A 100 -3.45 18.17 -22.81
C GLN A 100 -4.43 18.28 -21.64
N ARG A 101 -5.12 17.17 -21.34
CA ARG A 101 -5.86 17.07 -20.08
C ARG A 101 -4.91 17.44 -18.94
N PRO A 102 -5.32 18.30 -18.00
CA PRO A 102 -4.48 18.60 -16.84
C PRO A 102 -4.07 17.28 -16.19
N PRO A 103 -2.78 17.05 -15.88
CA PRO A 103 -2.37 15.83 -15.19
C PRO A 103 -3.24 15.68 -13.95
N LYS A 104 -3.82 14.48 -13.77
CA LYS A 104 -4.68 14.18 -12.62
C LYS A 104 -3.93 14.61 -11.36
N LYS A 105 -4.61 15.33 -10.45
CA LYS A 105 -4.00 15.72 -9.17
C LYS A 105 -3.49 14.47 -8.47
N LEU A 106 -2.19 14.41 -8.20
CA LEU A 106 -1.57 13.36 -7.39
C LEU A 106 -2.31 13.29 -6.04
N THR A 107 -3.04 12.20 -5.83
CA THR A 107 -3.85 11.94 -4.62
C THR A 107 -3.01 11.39 -3.46
N CYS A 108 -1.89 10.77 -3.77
CA CYS A 108 -0.89 10.25 -2.84
C CYS A 108 0.47 10.23 -3.55
N PHE A 109 1.55 10.40 -2.79
CA PHE A 109 2.92 10.13 -3.24
C PHE A 109 3.44 9.00 -2.36
N HIS A 110 3.57 7.82 -2.95
CA HIS A 110 4.30 6.70 -2.37
C HIS A 110 5.54 6.50 -3.24
N SER A 111 6.70 6.29 -2.63
CA SER A 111 7.95 6.11 -3.37
C SER A 111 7.83 4.98 -4.40
N ASP A 112 7.06 3.96 -4.06
CA ASP A 112 6.82 2.71 -4.79
C ASP A 112 5.54 2.70 -5.66
N ARG A 113 4.86 3.85 -5.88
CA ARG A 113 3.64 3.88 -6.72
C ARG A 113 3.56 5.09 -7.64
N VAL A 114 3.47 4.84 -8.95
CA VAL A 114 3.21 5.84 -9.99
C VAL A 114 1.88 5.51 -10.66
N GLU A 115 0.95 6.46 -10.66
CA GLU A 115 -0.36 6.34 -11.34
C GLU A 115 -1.23 5.13 -10.94
N GLY A 116 -1.00 4.55 -9.76
CA GLY A 116 -1.75 3.39 -9.26
C GLY A 116 -1.15 2.03 -9.66
N ALA A 117 -0.07 2.02 -10.44
CA ALA A 117 0.79 0.86 -10.60
C ALA A 117 1.82 0.84 -9.46
N GLN A 118 2.10 -0.35 -8.91
CA GLN A 118 3.24 -0.55 -8.03
C GLN A 118 4.50 -0.47 -8.90
N VAL A 119 5.33 0.54 -8.63
CA VAL A 119 6.59 0.76 -9.33
C VAL A 119 7.67 0.45 -8.33
N ARG A 120 8.41 -0.65 -8.52
CA ARG A 120 9.58 -0.93 -7.70
C ARG A 120 10.57 0.23 -7.81
N THR A 121 10.84 0.89 -6.69
CA THR A 121 11.82 1.97 -6.61
C THR A 121 12.90 1.63 -5.59
N GLY A 122 14.15 1.76 -5.98
CA GLY A 122 15.30 1.45 -5.12
C GLY A 122 16.49 0.94 -5.93
N ASP A 123 17.62 0.80 -5.24
CA ASP A 123 18.93 0.46 -5.85
C ASP A 123 18.94 -0.90 -6.57
N PHE A 124 17.98 -1.78 -6.26
CA PHE A 124 17.88 -3.12 -6.84
C PHE A 124 16.66 -3.33 -7.75
N SER A 125 15.89 -2.29 -8.02
CA SER A 125 14.65 -2.37 -8.82
C SER A 125 14.84 -3.06 -10.17
N GLU A 126 15.90 -2.72 -10.91
CA GLU A 126 16.20 -3.37 -12.20
C GLU A 126 16.58 -4.84 -12.07
N ILE A 127 17.23 -5.24 -10.98
CA ILE A 127 17.63 -6.62 -10.73
C ILE A 127 16.39 -7.45 -10.35
N LEU A 128 15.50 -6.88 -9.53
CA LEU A 128 14.24 -7.50 -9.13
C LEU A 128 13.30 -7.70 -10.32
N ASN A 129 13.16 -6.69 -11.18
CA ASN A 129 12.37 -6.81 -12.41
C ASN A 129 12.93 -7.88 -13.36
N GLU A 130 14.25 -8.04 -13.41
CA GLU A 130 14.87 -9.12 -14.17
C GLU A 130 14.52 -10.49 -13.58
N ILE A 131 14.64 -10.65 -12.26
CA ILE A 131 14.35 -11.92 -11.56
C ILE A 131 12.87 -12.30 -11.65
N GLU A 132 11.96 -11.33 -11.58
CA GLU A 132 10.53 -11.55 -11.78
C GLU A 132 10.24 -12.20 -13.14
N MET A 133 10.98 -11.83 -14.18
CA MET A 133 10.84 -12.46 -15.50
C MET A 133 11.41 -13.88 -15.58
N TRP A 134 12.20 -14.31 -14.58
CA TRP A 134 12.70 -15.69 -14.53
C TRP A 134 11.64 -16.66 -14.00
N VAL A 135 10.60 -16.12 -13.35
CA VAL A 135 9.47 -16.85 -12.79
C VAL A 135 8.29 -16.70 -13.75
N GLY A 136 7.82 -17.82 -14.33
CA GLY A 136 6.63 -17.79 -15.20
C GLY A 136 6.68 -18.62 -16.48
N ASP A 137 7.76 -19.36 -16.74
CA ASP A 137 7.79 -20.36 -17.81
C ASP A 137 7.23 -21.71 -17.34
N ILE A 138 6.77 -22.53 -18.31
CA ILE A 138 6.18 -23.85 -18.07
C ILE A 138 7.18 -24.70 -17.27
N PRO A 139 6.79 -25.30 -16.13
CA PRO A 139 7.72 -26.04 -15.29
C PRO A 139 8.34 -27.22 -16.05
N GLY A 140 9.67 -27.24 -16.08
CA GLY A 140 10.49 -28.31 -16.61
C GLY A 140 10.49 -29.54 -15.70
N SER A 141 10.99 -30.66 -16.22
CA SER A 141 11.06 -31.91 -15.45
C SER A 141 12.09 -31.81 -14.32
N PRO A 142 11.80 -32.33 -13.11
CA PRO A 142 12.78 -32.42 -12.01
C PRO A 142 14.04 -33.22 -12.36
N LEU A 143 13.96 -34.08 -13.38
CA LEU A 143 15.07 -34.92 -13.87
C LEU A 143 15.92 -34.22 -14.93
N GLN A 144 15.54 -33.01 -15.34
CA GLN A 144 16.31 -32.22 -16.29
C GLN A 144 17.59 -31.71 -15.63
N GLU A 145 18.71 -31.82 -16.35
CA GLU A 145 19.97 -31.25 -15.88
C GLU A 145 19.94 -29.72 -15.92
N LEU A 146 20.53 -29.10 -14.90
CA LEU A 146 20.70 -27.65 -14.85
C LEU A 146 21.59 -27.18 -16.00
N ASN A 147 21.12 -26.17 -16.73
CA ASN A 147 21.94 -25.49 -17.72
C ASN A 147 23.04 -24.64 -17.03
N TYR A 148 23.98 -24.10 -17.82
CA TYR A 148 25.09 -23.31 -17.28
C TYR A 148 24.62 -22.14 -16.40
N LYS A 149 23.61 -21.37 -16.83
CA LYS A 149 23.13 -20.21 -16.07
C LYS A 149 22.51 -20.63 -14.75
N GLN A 150 21.69 -21.69 -14.76
CA GLN A 150 21.05 -22.25 -13.57
C GLN A 150 22.07 -22.81 -12.58
N LYS A 151 23.15 -23.45 -13.07
CA LYS A 151 24.27 -23.89 -12.24
C LYS A 151 24.95 -22.72 -11.53
N VAL A 152 25.22 -21.62 -12.24
CA VAL A 152 25.81 -20.42 -11.63
C VAL A 152 24.88 -19.81 -10.59
N VAL A 153 23.57 -19.74 -10.85
CA VAL A 153 22.60 -19.27 -9.85
C VAL A 153 22.63 -20.17 -8.60
N LYS A 154 22.63 -21.50 -8.78
CA LYS A 154 22.76 -22.45 -7.68
C LYS A 154 24.04 -22.27 -6.87
N ASP A 155 25.17 -22.00 -7.53
CA ASP A 155 26.45 -21.75 -6.86
C ASP A 155 26.42 -20.47 -6.02
N ILE A 156 25.78 -19.40 -6.51
CA ILE A 156 25.57 -18.16 -5.75
C ILE A 156 24.70 -18.43 -4.51
N VAL A 157 23.59 -19.16 -4.68
CA VAL A 157 22.72 -19.55 -3.56
C VAL A 157 23.51 -20.37 -2.53
N GLN A 158 24.25 -21.39 -2.99
CA GLN A 158 25.06 -22.24 -2.14
C GLN A 158 26.16 -21.46 -1.41
N ALA A 159 26.78 -20.45 -2.03
CA ALA A 159 27.78 -19.60 -1.39
C ALA A 159 27.18 -18.75 -0.26
N GLY A 160 25.97 -18.20 -0.46
CA GLY A 160 25.25 -17.46 0.58
C GLY A 160 24.86 -18.35 1.77
N LEU A 161 24.31 -19.54 1.51
CA LEU A 161 23.85 -20.47 2.55
C LEU A 161 24.98 -21.11 3.36
N LYS A 162 26.18 -21.24 2.79
CA LYS A 162 27.36 -21.71 3.55
C LYS A 162 27.67 -20.83 4.76
N GLN A 163 27.33 -19.53 4.71
CA GLN A 163 27.59 -18.60 5.82
C GLN A 163 26.79 -18.94 7.09
N ILE A 164 25.70 -19.70 6.94
CA ILE A 164 24.84 -20.18 8.03
C ILE A 164 24.92 -21.71 8.18
N ASN A 165 25.96 -22.35 7.65
CA ASN A 165 26.20 -23.80 7.69
C ASN A 165 25.13 -24.65 6.97
N ILE A 166 24.46 -24.11 5.96
CA ILE A 166 23.49 -24.85 5.14
C ILE A 166 24.14 -25.27 3.81
N THR A 167 23.88 -26.51 3.40
CA THR A 167 24.36 -27.08 2.13
C THR A 167 23.20 -27.68 1.35
N LEU A 168 23.00 -27.19 0.13
CA LEU A 168 22.05 -27.72 -0.83
C LEU A 168 22.66 -28.97 -1.48
N LYS A 169 21.99 -30.11 -1.35
CA LYS A 169 22.41 -31.34 -2.02
C LYS A 169 22.01 -31.32 -3.50
N ASP A 170 22.76 -32.06 -4.33
CA ASP A 170 22.40 -32.30 -5.73
C ASP A 170 21.35 -33.41 -5.83
N VAL A 171 20.11 -33.10 -5.41
CA VAL A 171 18.96 -34.00 -5.50
C VAL A 171 17.87 -33.40 -6.39
N PRO A 172 17.04 -34.21 -7.07
CA PRO A 172 16.01 -33.73 -8.00
C PRO A 172 15.06 -32.69 -7.40
N GLU A 173 14.68 -32.85 -6.14
CA GLU A 173 13.75 -31.96 -5.43
C GLU A 173 14.34 -30.55 -5.28
N ILE A 174 15.64 -30.44 -5.00
CA ILE A 174 16.34 -29.16 -4.92
C ILE A 174 16.55 -28.61 -6.33
N ASN A 175 16.96 -29.45 -7.27
CA ASN A 175 17.24 -29.04 -8.64
C ASN A 175 15.99 -28.49 -9.35
N PHE A 176 14.80 -29.01 -9.02
CA PHE A 176 13.53 -28.54 -9.55
C PHE A 176 13.39 -27.01 -9.46
N TYR A 177 13.71 -26.43 -8.29
CA TYR A 177 13.62 -24.97 -8.09
C TYR A 177 14.55 -24.16 -8.99
N PHE A 178 15.68 -24.74 -9.43
CA PHE A 178 16.63 -24.06 -10.30
C PHE A 178 16.38 -24.36 -11.79
N VAL A 179 15.91 -25.56 -12.14
CA VAL A 179 15.54 -25.94 -13.51
C VAL A 179 14.45 -25.04 -14.06
N ASN A 180 13.53 -24.59 -13.20
CA ASN A 180 12.39 -23.75 -13.57
C ASN A 180 12.71 -22.26 -13.67
N LEU A 181 13.96 -21.85 -13.44
CA LEU A 181 14.38 -20.47 -13.64
C LEU A 181 14.74 -20.22 -15.11
N ASP A 182 13.98 -19.36 -15.79
CA ASP A 182 14.34 -18.82 -17.11
C ASP A 182 15.33 -17.65 -16.94
N VAL A 183 16.60 -17.99 -16.65
CA VAL A 183 17.63 -16.97 -16.44
C VAL A 183 17.96 -16.25 -17.75
N ARG A 184 17.33 -15.11 -18.00
CA ARG A 184 17.56 -14.29 -19.19
C ARG A 184 18.91 -13.60 -19.13
N ASN A 185 19.17 -12.82 -18.07
CA ASN A 185 20.43 -12.11 -17.85
C ASN A 185 21.13 -12.49 -16.53
N LEU A 186 22.05 -13.46 -16.61
CA LEU A 186 22.84 -13.92 -15.46
C LEU A 186 23.71 -12.83 -14.81
N ASP A 187 24.13 -11.82 -15.57
CA ASP A 187 24.98 -10.74 -15.04
C ASP A 187 24.25 -9.90 -14.00
N LYS A 188 22.92 -9.79 -14.09
CA LYS A 188 22.12 -9.00 -13.14
C LYS A 188 22.21 -9.55 -11.73
N LEU A 189 22.30 -10.88 -11.54
CA LEU A 189 22.49 -11.49 -10.23
C LEU A 189 23.98 -11.67 -9.89
N SER A 190 24.79 -12.17 -10.81
CA SER A 190 26.20 -12.50 -10.53
C SER A 190 27.08 -11.28 -10.24
N LYS A 191 26.74 -10.12 -10.80
CA LYS A 191 27.42 -8.84 -10.53
C LYS A 191 26.68 -7.96 -9.53
N ALA A 192 25.55 -8.43 -8.98
CA ALA A 192 24.82 -7.70 -7.96
C ALA A 192 25.69 -7.53 -6.69
N PRO A 193 25.46 -6.49 -5.88
CA PRO A 193 26.07 -6.35 -4.57
C PRO A 193 25.86 -7.60 -3.70
N GLU A 194 26.86 -7.95 -2.89
CA GLU A 194 26.88 -9.18 -2.08
C GLU A 194 25.65 -9.27 -1.15
N ILE A 195 25.16 -8.14 -0.65
CA ILE A 195 23.95 -8.07 0.18
C ILE A 195 22.70 -8.58 -0.56
N PHE A 196 22.57 -8.30 -1.85
CA PHE A 196 21.47 -8.76 -2.67
C PHE A 196 21.62 -10.24 -3.02
N GLN A 197 22.84 -10.68 -3.32
CA GLN A 197 23.09 -12.11 -3.56
C GLN A 197 22.71 -12.95 -2.33
N LYS A 198 23.06 -12.49 -1.12
CA LYS A 198 22.66 -13.12 0.15
C LYS A 198 21.16 -13.13 0.36
N ALA A 199 20.50 -12.00 0.10
CA ALA A 199 19.05 -11.89 0.16
C ALA A 199 18.37 -12.96 -0.69
N PHE A 200 18.82 -13.06 -1.95
CA PHE A 200 18.33 -14.05 -2.90
C PHE A 200 18.61 -15.48 -2.42
N SER A 201 19.80 -15.76 -1.88
CA SER A 201 20.13 -17.07 -1.30
C SER A 201 19.16 -17.48 -0.18
N PHE A 202 18.83 -16.56 0.73
CA PHE A 202 17.92 -16.85 1.83
C PHE A 202 16.48 -17.03 1.36
N ALA A 203 15.99 -16.16 0.47
CA ALA A 203 14.65 -16.31 -0.09
C ALA A 203 14.48 -17.66 -0.83
N MET A 204 15.50 -18.10 -1.59
CA MET A 204 15.52 -19.42 -2.21
C MET A 204 15.51 -20.56 -1.18
N TRP A 205 16.23 -20.42 -0.07
CA TRP A 205 16.24 -21.43 0.99
C TRP A 205 14.87 -21.57 1.66
N GLU A 206 14.21 -20.46 1.98
CA GLU A 206 12.88 -20.47 2.58
C GLU A 206 11.85 -21.09 1.66
N LEU A 207 11.92 -20.77 0.36
CA LEU A 207 11.08 -21.41 -0.66
C LEU A 207 11.32 -22.93 -0.68
N ILE A 208 12.58 -23.37 -0.74
CA ILE A 208 12.93 -24.80 -0.82
C ILE A 208 12.53 -25.55 0.46
N SER A 209 12.72 -24.92 1.62
CA SER A 209 12.56 -25.57 2.94
C SER A 209 11.18 -25.39 3.55
N GLY A 210 10.35 -24.47 3.03
CA GLY A 210 9.10 -24.03 3.65
C GLY A 210 9.27 -23.45 5.05
N THR A 211 10.51 -23.13 5.45
CA THR A 211 10.84 -22.67 6.79
C THR A 211 11.23 -21.20 6.73
N ASP A 212 10.45 -20.36 7.39
CA ASP A 212 10.75 -18.95 7.56
C ASP A 212 12.01 -18.78 8.43
N MET A 213 13.01 -18.03 7.95
CA MET A 213 14.23 -17.74 8.69
C MET A 213 14.08 -16.60 9.70
N THR A 214 12.90 -16.01 9.87
CA THR A 214 12.62 -14.96 10.86
C THR A 214 12.63 -15.47 12.32
N ASN A 215 13.74 -16.03 12.78
CA ASN A 215 13.99 -16.14 14.23
C ASN A 215 14.31 -14.75 14.79
N GLU A 216 13.71 -14.39 15.93
CA GLU A 216 13.78 -13.06 16.58
C GLU A 216 15.10 -12.31 16.34
N ILE A 217 15.05 -11.37 15.40
CA ILE A 217 16.20 -10.63 14.92
C ILE A 217 16.54 -9.55 15.95
N ASN A 218 17.56 -9.78 16.77
CA ASN A 218 18.08 -8.74 17.66
C ASN A 218 18.96 -7.71 16.94
N HIS A 219 19.51 -8.01 15.75
CA HIS A 219 19.97 -7.03 14.75
C HIS A 219 20.52 -7.73 13.49
N ILE A 220 19.93 -7.46 12.34
CA ILE A 220 20.58 -7.49 11.02
C ILE A 220 20.13 -6.21 10.30
N ARG A 221 21.07 -5.39 9.82
CA ARG A 221 20.75 -4.26 8.93
C ARG A 221 20.61 -4.79 7.52
N PHE A 222 19.48 -5.42 7.27
CA PHE A 222 19.06 -5.84 5.94
C PHE A 222 17.73 -5.14 5.66
N ASP A 223 17.58 -4.59 4.46
CA ASP A 223 16.34 -3.91 4.09
C ASP A 223 15.27 -4.98 3.83
N MET A 224 14.37 -5.14 4.80
CA MET A 224 13.28 -6.11 4.75
C MET A 224 12.39 -5.94 3.52
N ALA A 225 12.33 -4.74 2.92
CA ALA A 225 11.55 -4.54 1.69
C ALA A 225 12.09 -5.36 0.51
N ILE A 226 13.41 -5.50 0.39
CA ILE A 226 14.03 -6.30 -0.68
C ILE A 226 13.73 -7.78 -0.49
N TYR A 227 13.75 -8.23 0.77
CA TYR A 227 13.47 -9.60 1.14
C TYR A 227 12.03 -9.99 0.83
N ASP A 228 11.06 -9.18 1.30
CA ASP A 228 9.64 -9.42 1.09
C ASP A 228 9.31 -9.47 -0.41
N GLU A 229 9.90 -8.57 -1.21
CA GLU A 229 9.74 -8.58 -2.66
C GLU A 229 10.33 -9.84 -3.32
N LEU A 230 11.49 -10.34 -2.86
CA LEU A 230 12.10 -11.57 -3.38
C LEU A 230 11.29 -12.81 -3.01
N VAL A 231 10.82 -12.90 -1.76
CA VAL A 231 9.98 -14.01 -1.29
C VAL A 231 8.67 -14.03 -2.08
N GLN A 232 8.05 -12.87 -2.32
CA GLN A 232 6.83 -12.79 -3.11
C GLN A 232 7.04 -13.29 -4.55
N ILE A 233 8.08 -12.80 -5.24
CA ILE A 233 8.39 -13.22 -6.62
C ILE A 233 8.61 -14.73 -6.69
N LEU A 234 9.31 -15.30 -5.70
CA LEU A 234 9.63 -16.73 -5.65
C LEU A 234 8.43 -17.60 -5.23
N GLY A 235 7.52 -17.07 -4.41
CA GLY A 235 6.34 -17.77 -3.91
C GLY A 235 5.19 -17.91 -4.91
N GLU A 236 5.15 -17.08 -5.97
CA GLU A 236 4.14 -17.16 -7.04
C GLU A 236 4.28 -18.43 -7.94
N MET A 237 5.17 -19.37 -7.58
CA MET A 237 5.32 -20.70 -8.21
C MET A 237 4.59 -21.84 -7.50
N GLU A 238 3.73 -21.58 -6.51
CA GLU A 238 2.95 -22.67 -5.90
C GLU A 238 2.12 -23.39 -6.98
N PRO A 239 2.22 -24.72 -7.12
CA PRO A 239 1.26 -25.45 -7.91
C PRO A 239 -0.11 -25.21 -7.27
N GLU A 240 -1.09 -24.77 -8.06
CA GLU A 240 -2.50 -24.83 -7.63
C GLU A 240 -2.82 -26.29 -7.30
N ASP A 241 -2.81 -26.63 -6.01
CA ASP A 241 -3.31 -27.90 -5.50
C ASP A 241 -4.79 -27.99 -5.85
N GLY A 242 -5.07 -28.67 -6.96
CA GLY A 242 -6.41 -28.66 -7.51
C GLY A 242 -6.64 -29.61 -8.68
N ASN A 243 -5.90 -30.71 -8.83
CA ASN A 243 -6.41 -31.89 -9.55
C ASN A 243 -5.76 -33.19 -9.11
N ILE A 244 -6.54 -33.94 -8.33
CA ILE A 244 -6.40 -35.38 -8.13
C ILE A 244 -6.45 -36.05 -9.52
N TYR A 245 -5.32 -36.55 -10.01
CA TYR A 245 -5.34 -37.58 -11.04
C TYR A 245 -5.09 -38.93 -10.37
N GLN A 246 -6.19 -39.62 -10.06
CA GLN A 246 -6.18 -41.07 -9.94
C GLN A 246 -5.80 -41.64 -11.31
N PHE A 247 -4.73 -42.42 -11.37
CA PHE A 247 -4.52 -43.36 -12.47
C PHE A 247 -4.77 -44.78 -11.95
N MET A 248 -5.84 -45.36 -12.49
CA MET A 248 -5.91 -46.80 -12.74
C MET A 248 -4.96 -47.15 -13.89
#